data_AF-A0A1A8WAA1-F1
#
_entry.id   AF-A0A1A8WAA1-F1
#
_cell.length_a   1.000
_cell.length_b   1.000
_cell.length_c   1.000
_cell.angle_alpha   90.00
_cell.angle_beta   90.00
_cell.angle_gamma   90.00
#
_symmetry.space_group_name_H-M   'P 1'
#
loop_
_entity.id
_entity.type
_entity.pdbx_description
1 polymer ?
#
loop_
_entity_poly.entity_id
_entity_poly.type
_entity_poly.pdbx_seq_one_letter_code
_entity_poly.pdbx_strand_id
1 'polypeptide(L)'
;MGKINEDELPSSRYTKEILNNSENDELVRTCITLNNENGCIEKILELDTKLYMRYRAIREKCLNMSSDPKCCRDTNYCIDNIVSIIKSSNFDYSFKQDYINVVEEFWKDKFGKNHEYVCHRKNETHSTYERCILGQLYDYNDDKSYLRTNLQENKNIFQEYDKYLEEKWSRIFKSEKSNNEDIKILINGKSIEQTVKCNNSPLKNTILSSIVTDPITNISVIFSPESTKFLAKGGHSKDLVEESKMTHDKGSTETDPPMETEPVDETNSALTRIIVAVISTFLGIFFLFLMLYKFSPLGSLINNRVKKRGKIQKTLDYEKTELVEPEDNQYYIRYDHSSY
;
A
#
# COMPACT_ATOMS: atom_id res chain seq x y z
N MET A 1 -19.57 14.22 23.48
CA MET A 1 -19.55 14.16 22.00
C MET A 1 -19.37 12.70 21.66
N GLY A 2 -20.28 12.11 20.87
CA GLY A 2 -20.24 10.68 20.59
C GLY A 2 -18.98 10.33 19.79
N LYS A 3 -18.49 9.11 19.93
CA LYS A 3 -17.51 8.55 18.99
C LYS A 3 -18.31 7.64 18.06
N ILE A 4 -18.06 7.70 16.75
CA ILE A 4 -18.65 6.72 15.83
C ILE A 4 -18.25 5.32 16.29
N ASN A 5 -19.24 4.45 16.38
CA ASN A 5 -19.01 3.04 16.60
C ASN A 5 -18.56 2.39 15.29
N GLU A 6 -17.27 2.12 15.17
CA GLU A 6 -16.69 1.49 13.98
C GLU A 6 -17.35 0.14 13.65
N ASP A 7 -17.82 -0.59 14.67
CA ASP A 7 -18.45 -1.90 14.48
C ASP A 7 -19.80 -1.85 13.76
N GLU A 8 -20.45 -0.68 13.80
CA GLU A 8 -21.74 -0.42 13.16
C GLU A 8 -21.60 0.10 11.72
N LEU A 9 -20.39 0.49 11.31
CA LEU A 9 -20.13 0.94 9.94
C LEU A 9 -20.11 -0.26 8.96
N PRO A 10 -20.92 -0.22 7.88
CA PRO A 10 -20.89 -1.24 6.82
C PRO A 10 -19.52 -1.43 6.15
N SER A 11 -18.69 -0.39 6.11
CA SER A 11 -17.32 -0.45 5.58
C SER A 11 -16.39 -1.32 6.43
N SER A 12 -16.61 -1.42 7.74
CA SER A 12 -15.77 -2.18 8.67
C SER A 12 -16.00 -3.69 8.68
N ARG A 13 -16.94 -4.19 7.85
CA ARG A 13 -17.46 -5.56 7.93
C ARG A 13 -16.37 -6.63 7.96
N TYR A 14 -15.43 -6.63 7.02
CA TYR A 14 -14.39 -7.66 6.98
C TYR A 14 -13.13 -7.23 7.72
N THR A 15 -12.80 -5.94 7.72
CA THR A 15 -11.63 -5.40 8.42
C THR A 15 -11.54 -5.91 9.87
N LYS A 16 -12.64 -5.91 10.63
CA LYS A 16 -12.66 -6.44 12.01
C LYS A 16 -12.54 -7.97 12.12
N GLU A 17 -12.97 -8.70 11.11
CA GLU A 17 -12.78 -10.17 11.03
C GLU A 17 -11.33 -10.51 10.68
N ILE A 18 -10.60 -9.60 10.01
CA ILE A 18 -9.23 -9.78 9.53
C ILE A 18 -8.23 -9.33 10.60
N LEU A 19 -8.31 -8.07 11.05
CA LEU A 19 -7.37 -7.46 11.99
C LEU A 19 -8.15 -6.90 13.17
N ASN A 20 -7.83 -7.36 14.38
CA ASN A 20 -8.43 -6.80 15.59
C ASN A 20 -7.57 -5.67 16.17
N ASN A 21 -8.20 -4.81 16.98
CA ASN A 21 -7.54 -3.62 17.53
C ASN A 21 -6.40 -3.99 18.49
N SER A 22 -6.52 -5.04 19.29
CA SER A 22 -5.49 -5.42 20.25
C SER A 22 -4.19 -5.89 19.58
N GLU A 23 -4.28 -6.65 18.48
CA GLU A 23 -3.12 -7.07 17.68
C GLU A 23 -2.44 -5.88 17.01
N ASN A 24 -3.24 -4.95 16.48
CA ASN A 24 -2.74 -3.70 15.89
C ASN A 24 -2.00 -2.85 16.95
N ASP A 25 -2.60 -2.68 18.12
CA ASP A 25 -2.03 -1.91 19.23
C ASP A 25 -0.75 -2.56 19.77
N GLU A 26 -0.71 -3.89 19.84
CA GLU A 26 0.50 -4.63 20.23
C GLU A 26 1.64 -4.42 19.21
N LEU A 27 1.33 -4.44 17.92
CA LEU A 27 2.30 -4.18 16.87
C LEU A 27 2.83 -2.74 16.92
N VAL A 28 1.93 -1.76 17.07
CA VAL A 28 2.31 -0.34 17.26
C VAL A 28 3.20 -0.18 18.48
N ARG A 29 2.82 -0.77 19.62
CA ARG A 29 3.61 -0.69 20.85
C ARG A 29 5.01 -1.28 20.65
N THR A 30 5.11 -2.43 20.01
CA THR A 30 6.38 -3.14 19.83
C THR A 30 7.30 -2.41 18.85
N CYS A 31 6.77 -2.04 17.70
CA CYS A 31 7.57 -1.45 16.61
C CYS A 31 7.86 0.04 16.79
N ILE A 32 6.91 0.81 17.33
CA ILE A 32 7.01 2.27 17.41
C ILE A 32 7.35 2.70 18.85
N THR A 33 6.55 2.30 19.84
CA THR A 33 6.71 2.79 21.22
C THR A 33 7.96 2.24 21.90
N LEU A 34 8.17 0.93 21.85
CA LEU A 34 9.35 0.26 22.42
C LEU A 34 10.55 0.32 21.48
N ASN A 35 10.31 0.57 20.19
CA ASN A 35 11.33 0.52 19.14
C ASN A 35 12.16 -0.79 19.20
N ASN A 36 11.49 -1.91 19.50
CA ASN A 36 12.11 -3.23 19.59
C ASN A 36 12.12 -3.87 18.21
N GLU A 37 13.23 -3.73 17.48
CA GLU A 37 13.38 -4.21 16.12
C GLU A 37 13.15 -5.73 15.97
N ASN A 38 13.78 -6.54 16.82
CA ASN A 38 13.63 -8.01 16.79
C ASN A 38 12.21 -8.43 17.17
N GLY A 39 11.64 -7.83 18.22
CA GLY A 39 10.27 -8.11 18.61
C GLY A 39 9.26 -7.67 17.54
N CYS A 40 9.55 -6.60 16.80
CA CYS A 40 8.69 -6.11 15.73
C CYS A 40 8.58 -7.13 14.60
N ILE A 41 9.70 -7.67 14.09
CA ILE A 41 9.65 -8.66 13.00
C ILE A 41 8.98 -9.97 13.42
N GLU A 42 9.22 -10.44 14.65
CA GLU A 42 8.52 -11.61 15.18
C GLU A 42 7.00 -11.39 15.21
N LYS A 43 6.56 -10.20 15.65
CA LYS A 43 5.14 -9.83 15.68
C LYS A 43 4.52 -9.67 14.30
N ILE A 44 5.27 -9.14 13.33
CA ILE A 44 4.83 -9.04 11.92
C ILE A 44 4.56 -10.43 11.36
N LEU A 45 5.52 -11.36 11.50
CA LEU A 45 5.38 -12.73 10.99
C LEU A 45 4.21 -13.49 11.63
N GLU A 46 4.04 -13.33 12.94
CA GLU A 46 2.90 -13.89 13.69
C GLU A 46 1.57 -13.33 13.14
N LEU A 47 1.50 -12.00 12.98
CA LEU A 47 0.29 -11.30 12.55
C LEU A 47 -0.07 -11.62 11.09
N ASP A 48 0.89 -11.61 10.17
CA ASP A 48 0.67 -11.96 8.76
C ASP A 48 0.12 -13.38 8.60
N THR A 49 0.63 -14.32 9.40
CA THR A 49 0.11 -15.69 9.43
C THR A 49 -1.35 -15.73 9.88
N LYS A 50 -1.69 -15.03 10.97
CA LYS A 50 -3.08 -14.94 11.47
C LYS A 50 -4.01 -14.25 10.47
N LEU A 51 -3.57 -13.13 9.89
CA LEU A 51 -4.29 -12.39 8.87
C LEU A 51 -4.60 -13.28 7.66
N TYR A 52 -3.63 -14.07 7.20
CA TYR A 52 -3.85 -15.00 6.10
C TYR A 52 -4.88 -16.09 6.44
N MET A 53 -4.86 -16.64 7.66
CA MET A 53 -5.87 -17.60 8.11
C MET A 53 -7.28 -16.99 8.06
N ARG A 54 -7.43 -15.76 8.57
CA ARG A 54 -8.72 -15.05 8.58
C ARG A 54 -9.15 -14.64 7.18
N TYR A 55 -8.23 -14.15 6.35
CA TYR A 55 -8.45 -13.88 4.93
C TYR A 55 -8.99 -15.11 4.20
N ARG A 56 -8.41 -16.30 4.43
CA ARG A 56 -8.93 -17.54 3.85
C ARG A 56 -10.38 -17.82 4.26
N ALA A 57 -10.70 -17.65 5.55
CA ALA A 57 -12.04 -17.88 6.05
C ALA A 57 -13.08 -16.89 5.47
N ILE A 58 -12.74 -15.60 5.35
CA ILE A 58 -13.65 -14.63 4.75
C ILE A 58 -13.76 -14.82 3.23
N ARG A 59 -12.68 -15.21 2.56
CA ARG A 59 -12.61 -15.29 1.10
C ARG A 59 -13.67 -16.23 0.51
N GLU A 60 -13.97 -17.34 1.17
CA GLU A 60 -15.07 -18.22 0.77
C GLU A 60 -16.43 -17.50 0.82
N LYS A 61 -16.67 -16.68 1.85
CA LYS A 61 -17.87 -15.83 1.93
C LYS A 61 -17.92 -14.83 0.77
N CYS A 62 -16.79 -14.20 0.45
CA CYS A 62 -16.69 -13.20 -0.62
C CYS A 62 -16.98 -13.79 -1.99
N LEU A 63 -16.43 -14.98 -2.26
CA LEU A 63 -16.69 -15.72 -3.49
C LEU A 63 -18.18 -16.00 -3.65
N ASN A 64 -18.84 -16.50 -2.60
CA ASN A 64 -20.27 -16.82 -2.61
C ASN A 64 -21.17 -15.58 -2.73
N MET A 65 -20.68 -14.40 -2.35
CA MET A 65 -21.38 -13.11 -2.48
C MET A 65 -21.05 -12.42 -3.81
N SER A 66 -21.11 -13.15 -4.92
CA SER A 66 -20.82 -12.64 -6.27
C SER A 66 -19.41 -12.03 -6.40
N SER A 67 -18.43 -12.67 -5.77
CA SER A 67 -17.04 -12.17 -5.73
C SER A 67 -16.94 -10.73 -5.19
N ASP A 68 -17.49 -10.51 -3.99
CA ASP A 68 -17.52 -9.19 -3.36
C ASP A 68 -16.10 -8.57 -3.24
N PRO A 69 -15.78 -7.50 -3.99
CA PRO A 69 -14.43 -6.93 -4.03
C PRO A 69 -13.99 -6.30 -2.71
N LYS A 70 -14.92 -6.08 -1.75
CA LYS A 70 -14.61 -5.50 -0.43
C LYS A 70 -13.55 -6.32 0.30
N CYS A 71 -13.58 -7.64 0.20
CA CYS A 71 -12.61 -8.47 0.91
C CYS A 71 -11.16 -8.21 0.49
N CYS A 72 -10.94 -7.95 -0.81
CA CYS A 72 -9.61 -7.59 -1.29
C CYS A 72 -9.20 -6.19 -0.81
N ARG A 73 -10.14 -5.25 -0.74
CA ARG A 73 -9.88 -3.89 -0.24
C ARG A 73 -9.53 -3.90 1.25
N ASP A 74 -10.34 -4.57 2.07
CA ASP A 74 -10.14 -4.66 3.52
C ASP A 74 -8.83 -5.40 3.85
N THR A 75 -8.53 -6.49 3.14
CA THR A 75 -7.26 -7.20 3.32
C THR A 75 -6.08 -6.32 2.93
N ASN A 76 -6.15 -5.61 1.79
CA ASN A 76 -5.10 -4.68 1.39
C ASN A 76 -4.91 -3.54 2.41
N TYR A 77 -5.99 -3.01 2.99
CA TYR A 77 -5.92 -2.02 4.07
C TYR A 77 -5.16 -2.56 5.28
N CYS A 78 -5.44 -3.79 5.73
CA CYS A 78 -4.71 -4.40 6.85
C CYS A 78 -3.21 -4.52 6.56
N ILE A 79 -2.84 -4.90 5.33
CA ILE A 79 -1.45 -4.98 4.90
C ILE A 79 -0.80 -3.59 4.87
N ASP A 80 -1.49 -2.59 4.30
CA ASP A 80 -1.01 -1.20 4.24
C ASP A 80 -0.83 -0.61 5.65
N ASN A 81 -1.70 -0.97 6.60
CA ASN A 81 -1.54 -0.58 7.99
C ASN A 81 -0.28 -1.17 8.62
N ILE A 82 0.02 -2.46 8.43
CA ILE A 82 1.28 -3.08 8.89
C ILE A 82 2.49 -2.36 8.28
N VAL A 83 2.48 -2.15 6.96
CA VAL A 83 3.56 -1.46 6.25
C VAL A 83 3.74 -0.04 6.80
N SER A 84 2.65 0.67 7.09
CA SER A 84 2.71 2.02 7.67
C SER A 84 3.36 2.02 9.06
N ILE A 85 3.09 1.01 9.89
CA ILE A 85 3.71 0.86 11.22
C ILE A 85 5.22 0.66 11.10
N ILE A 86 5.67 -0.18 10.16
CA ILE A 86 7.10 -0.38 9.87
C ILE A 86 7.75 0.93 9.41
N LYS A 87 7.11 1.64 8.47
CA LYS A 87 7.62 2.93 7.97
C LYS A 87 7.73 3.98 9.08
N SER A 88 6.78 4.00 10.01
CA SER A 88 6.70 4.93 11.14
C SER A 88 7.60 4.59 12.34
N SER A 89 8.26 3.43 12.37
CA SER A 89 9.21 3.10 13.45
C SER A 89 10.47 3.99 13.39
N ASN A 90 11.35 3.91 14.39
CA ASN A 90 12.64 4.60 14.37
C ASN A 90 13.80 3.67 13.96
N PHE A 91 13.51 2.57 13.26
CA PHE A 91 14.54 1.65 12.76
C PHE A 91 15.33 2.27 11.62
N ASP A 92 16.52 1.71 11.36
CA ASP A 92 17.31 2.09 10.20
C ASP A 92 16.54 1.80 8.91
N TYR A 93 16.80 2.63 7.89
CA TYR A 93 16.12 2.54 6.62
C TYR A 93 16.20 1.15 5.99
N SER A 94 17.37 0.49 6.08
CA SER A 94 17.56 -0.87 5.57
C SER A 94 16.65 -1.88 6.27
N PHE A 95 16.54 -1.85 7.60
CA PHE A 95 15.66 -2.76 8.34
C PHE A 95 14.19 -2.53 8.01
N LYS A 96 13.78 -1.26 7.86
CA LYS A 96 12.42 -0.95 7.38
C LYS A 96 12.15 -1.56 6.01
N GLN A 97 13.07 -1.44 5.07
CA GLN A 97 12.92 -2.04 3.74
C GLN A 97 12.84 -3.57 3.81
N ASP A 98 13.72 -4.20 4.59
CA ASP A 98 13.72 -5.66 4.76
C ASP A 98 12.38 -6.14 5.33
N TYR A 99 11.84 -5.45 6.34
CA TYR A 99 10.58 -5.84 6.98
C TYR A 99 9.37 -5.61 6.07
N ILE A 100 9.36 -4.51 5.30
CA ILE A 100 8.34 -4.28 4.28
C ILE A 100 8.39 -5.39 3.21
N ASN A 101 9.59 -5.78 2.77
CA ASN A 101 9.75 -6.86 1.79
C ASN A 101 9.22 -8.19 2.32
N VAL A 102 9.45 -8.51 3.61
CA VAL A 102 8.88 -9.71 4.24
C VAL A 102 7.35 -9.74 4.13
N VAL A 103 6.69 -8.62 4.44
CA VAL A 103 5.22 -8.51 4.34
C VAL A 103 4.76 -8.63 2.89
N GLU A 104 5.35 -7.86 1.98
CA GLU A 104 4.93 -7.82 0.58
C GLU A 104 5.16 -9.16 -0.14
N GLU A 105 6.29 -9.83 0.10
CA GLU A 105 6.58 -11.15 -0.48
C GLU A 105 5.65 -12.23 0.07
N PHE A 106 5.35 -12.20 1.38
CA PHE A 106 4.40 -13.12 1.99
C PHE A 106 3.04 -13.05 1.28
N TRP A 107 2.50 -11.84 1.09
CA TRP A 107 1.19 -11.62 0.48
C TRP A 107 1.17 -11.81 -1.04
N LYS A 108 2.28 -11.50 -1.74
CA LYS A 108 2.40 -11.73 -3.18
C LYS A 108 2.16 -13.19 -3.55
N ASP A 109 2.71 -14.14 -2.80
CA ASP A 109 2.44 -15.58 -3.00
C ASP A 109 0.96 -15.93 -2.76
N LYS A 110 0.32 -15.33 -1.74
CA LYS A 110 -1.06 -15.70 -1.38
C LYS A 110 -2.08 -15.15 -2.36
N PHE A 111 -1.84 -13.95 -2.88
CA PHE A 111 -2.71 -13.30 -3.87
C PHE A 111 -2.46 -13.84 -5.29
N GLY A 112 -1.22 -14.22 -5.61
CA GLY A 112 -0.83 -14.72 -6.93
C GLY A 112 -1.21 -16.18 -7.22
N LYS A 113 -1.84 -16.91 -6.29
CA LYS A 113 -2.27 -18.29 -6.53
C LYS A 113 -3.51 -18.35 -7.40
N ASN A 114 -3.56 -19.35 -8.29
CA ASN A 114 -4.74 -19.65 -9.10
C ASN A 114 -5.90 -20.05 -8.20
N HIS A 115 -6.81 -19.12 -8.04
CA HIS A 115 -7.87 -19.11 -7.08
C HIS A 115 -9.12 -18.58 -7.77
N GLU A 116 -10.29 -19.12 -7.47
CA GLU A 116 -11.53 -18.65 -8.11
C GLU A 116 -11.84 -17.19 -7.76
N TYR A 117 -11.53 -16.81 -6.52
CA TYR A 117 -11.54 -15.42 -6.05
C TYR A 117 -10.10 -14.90 -5.96
N VAL A 118 -9.71 -14.00 -6.87
CA VAL A 118 -8.35 -13.45 -6.98
C VAL A 118 -8.33 -12.03 -6.41
N CYS A 119 -7.41 -11.78 -5.48
CA CYS A 119 -7.06 -10.43 -5.07
C CYS A 119 -5.78 -9.98 -5.77
N HIS A 120 -5.73 -8.71 -6.16
CA HIS A 120 -4.54 -8.10 -6.69
C HIS A 120 -3.99 -7.06 -5.71
N ARG A 121 -2.67 -7.02 -5.60
CA ARG A 121 -1.94 -5.99 -4.85
C ARG A 121 -0.78 -5.51 -5.72
N LYS A 122 -0.92 -4.28 -6.23
CA LYS A 122 0.17 -3.62 -6.94
C LYS A 122 1.19 -3.10 -5.92
N ASN A 123 2.47 -3.21 -6.25
CA ASN A 123 3.56 -2.62 -5.48
C ASN A 123 4.37 -1.65 -6.37
N GLU A 124 3.63 -0.79 -7.06
CA GLU A 124 4.17 0.26 -7.93
C GLU A 124 4.21 1.59 -7.17
N THR A 125 4.90 2.59 -7.74
CA THR A 125 4.87 3.95 -7.23
C THR A 125 3.42 4.42 -7.08
N HIS A 126 3.09 5.07 -5.96
CA HIS A 126 1.74 5.54 -5.60
C HIS A 126 0.69 4.44 -5.32
N SER A 127 1.01 3.15 -5.43
CA SER A 127 0.01 2.08 -5.26
C SER A 127 -0.66 2.06 -3.88
N THR A 128 0.08 2.30 -2.79
CA THR A 128 -0.50 2.45 -1.44
C THR A 128 -1.46 3.64 -1.38
N TYR A 129 -1.06 4.75 -2.00
CA TYR A 129 -1.83 5.96 -2.01
C TYR A 129 -3.12 5.79 -2.84
N GLU A 130 -3.04 5.16 -4.02
CA GLU A 130 -4.19 4.76 -4.83
C GLU A 130 -5.19 3.90 -4.03
N ARG A 131 -4.69 2.86 -3.34
CA ARG A 131 -5.53 2.01 -2.48
C ARG A 131 -6.17 2.78 -1.34
N CYS A 132 -5.45 3.72 -0.73
CA CYS A 132 -5.97 4.55 0.35
C CYS A 132 -7.12 5.45 -0.12
N ILE A 133 -6.99 6.10 -1.28
CA ILE A 133 -8.06 6.93 -1.86
C ILE A 133 -9.25 6.07 -2.29
N LEU A 134 -9.02 4.97 -2.99
CA LEU A 134 -10.08 4.02 -3.36
C LEU A 134 -10.80 3.49 -2.13
N GLY A 135 -10.06 3.11 -1.08
CA GLY A 135 -10.59 2.64 0.20
C GLY A 135 -11.57 3.64 0.80
N GLN A 136 -11.18 4.91 0.93
CA GLN A 136 -12.06 5.97 1.46
C GLN A 136 -13.32 6.18 0.64
N LEU A 137 -13.22 6.12 -0.69
CA LEU A 137 -14.39 6.29 -1.56
C LEU A 137 -15.37 5.13 -1.42
N TYR A 138 -14.86 3.90 -1.34
CA TYR A 138 -15.69 2.71 -1.11
C TYR A 138 -16.27 2.67 0.31
N ASP A 139 -15.49 3.02 1.33
CA ASP A 139 -15.94 3.11 2.72
C ASP A 139 -17.14 4.07 2.82
N TYR A 140 -17.00 5.28 2.25
CA TYR A 140 -18.09 6.24 2.23
C TYR A 140 -19.30 5.75 1.42
N ASN A 141 -19.07 5.10 0.28
CA ASN A 141 -20.18 4.53 -0.51
C ASN A 141 -20.99 3.51 0.29
N ASP A 142 -20.33 2.72 1.12
CA ASP A 142 -20.94 1.70 1.96
C ASP A 142 -21.62 2.32 3.20
N ASP A 143 -21.01 3.35 3.79
CA ASP A 143 -21.46 3.95 5.04
C ASP A 143 -22.53 5.05 4.87
N LYS A 144 -22.64 5.66 3.68
CA LYS A 144 -23.51 6.84 3.45
C LYS A 144 -24.97 6.62 3.87
N SER A 145 -25.50 5.41 3.72
CA SER A 145 -26.86 5.08 4.15
C SER A 145 -26.98 5.07 5.67
N TYR A 146 -26.01 4.45 6.35
CA TYR A 146 -25.93 4.46 7.82
C TYR A 146 -25.81 5.90 8.34
N LEU A 147 -24.94 6.72 7.75
CA LEU A 147 -24.74 8.12 8.15
C LEU A 147 -26.02 8.96 7.98
N ARG A 148 -26.76 8.76 6.89
CA ARG A 148 -28.03 9.46 6.62
C ARG A 148 -29.12 9.06 7.60
N THR A 149 -29.26 7.77 7.91
CA THR A 149 -30.26 7.28 8.86
C THR A 149 -30.02 7.85 10.25
N ASN A 150 -28.76 7.83 10.72
CA ASN A 150 -28.41 8.28 12.06
C ASN A 150 -28.25 9.81 12.19
N LEU A 151 -28.35 10.57 11.10
CA LEU A 151 -28.27 12.03 11.12
C LEU A 151 -29.38 12.67 11.97
N GLN A 152 -30.56 12.05 12.01
CA GLN A 152 -31.70 12.56 12.78
C GLN A 152 -31.44 12.52 14.29
N GLU A 153 -30.71 11.49 14.75
CA GLU A 153 -30.38 11.27 16.15
C GLU A 153 -29.07 11.96 16.55
N ASN A 154 -28.10 12.01 15.63
CA ASN A 154 -26.81 12.64 15.82
C ASN A 154 -26.50 13.66 14.73
N LYS A 155 -26.77 14.94 15.03
CA LYS A 155 -26.48 16.07 14.11
C LYS A 155 -24.99 16.22 13.77
N ASN A 156 -24.10 15.67 14.58
CA ASN A 156 -22.65 15.75 14.40
C ASN A 156 -22.06 14.50 13.74
N ILE A 157 -22.88 13.55 13.28
CA ILE A 157 -22.41 12.25 12.77
C ILE A 157 -21.35 12.38 11.66
N PHE A 158 -21.49 13.36 10.77
CA PHE A 158 -20.49 13.59 9.72
C PHE A 158 -19.17 14.13 10.25
N GLN A 159 -19.19 14.95 11.31
CA GLN A 159 -17.95 15.40 11.97
C GLN A 159 -17.28 14.27 12.73
N GLU A 160 -18.07 13.38 13.33
CA GLU A 160 -17.56 12.17 13.99
C GLU A 160 -17.01 11.17 12.95
N TYR A 161 -17.61 11.10 11.77
CA TYR A 161 -17.11 10.33 10.63
C TYR A 161 -15.80 10.87 10.08
N ASP A 162 -15.66 12.19 9.93
CA ASP A 162 -14.39 12.81 9.55
C ASP A 162 -13.27 12.46 10.55
N LYS A 163 -13.58 12.45 11.86
CA LYS A 163 -12.62 12.02 12.88
C LYS A 163 -12.27 10.54 12.76
N TYR A 164 -13.25 9.69 12.50
CA TYR A 164 -13.03 8.27 12.24
C TYR A 164 -12.10 8.05 11.04
N LEU A 165 -12.36 8.71 9.91
CA LEU A 165 -11.52 8.62 8.72
C LEU A 165 -10.09 9.12 8.99
N GLU A 166 -9.94 10.20 9.76
CA GLU A 166 -8.64 10.69 10.22
C GLU A 166 -7.90 9.63 11.05
N GLU A 167 -8.56 9.03 12.05
CA GLU A 167 -7.98 7.97 12.88
C GLU A 167 -7.56 6.75 12.05
N LYS A 168 -8.42 6.30 11.12
CA LYS A 168 -8.20 5.12 10.27
C LYS A 168 -7.06 5.30 9.28
N TRP A 169 -7.05 6.41 8.55
CA TRP A 169 -6.21 6.55 7.36
C TRP A 169 -4.94 7.40 7.59
N SER A 170 -4.91 8.26 8.61
CA SER A 170 -3.80 9.23 8.79
C SER A 170 -2.43 8.57 8.95
N ARG A 171 -2.35 7.38 9.54
CA ARG A 171 -1.07 6.65 9.70
C ARG A 171 -0.49 6.23 8.36
N ILE A 172 -1.32 5.65 7.50
CA ILE A 172 -0.93 5.23 6.15
C ILE A 172 -0.49 6.47 5.36
N PHE A 173 -1.27 7.55 5.38
CA PHE A 173 -0.91 8.79 4.69
C PHE A 173 0.41 9.41 5.18
N LYS A 174 0.61 9.53 6.50
CA LYS A 174 1.84 10.10 7.09
C LYS A 174 3.09 9.29 6.74
N SER A 175 2.92 7.99 6.50
CA SER A 175 4.04 7.10 6.16
C SER A 175 4.48 7.21 4.70
N GLU A 176 3.63 7.74 3.82
CA GLU A 176 3.97 7.97 2.41
C GLU A 176 4.61 9.36 2.24
N LYS A 177 5.68 9.46 1.43
CA LYS A 177 6.29 10.76 1.13
C LYS A 177 5.30 11.63 0.36
N SER A 178 5.23 12.90 0.74
CA SER A 178 4.42 13.95 0.11
C SER A 178 4.74 14.06 -1.39
N ASN A 179 3.87 13.53 -2.24
CA ASN A 179 3.93 13.75 -3.68
C ASN A 179 2.94 14.86 -4.03
N ASN A 180 3.42 16.01 -4.52
CA ASN A 180 2.58 17.14 -4.93
C ASN A 180 1.83 16.85 -6.25
N GLU A 181 1.19 15.69 -6.38
CA GLU A 181 0.49 15.30 -7.60
C GLU A 181 -0.99 15.65 -7.53
N ASP A 182 -1.54 16.04 -8.67
CA ASP A 182 -2.96 16.28 -8.83
C ASP A 182 -3.66 14.95 -9.12
N ILE A 183 -4.62 14.58 -8.28
CA ILE A 183 -5.38 13.34 -8.44
C ILE A 183 -6.60 13.61 -9.29
N LYS A 184 -6.79 12.82 -10.36
CA LYS A 184 -8.04 12.78 -11.12
C LYS A 184 -8.82 11.52 -10.75
N ILE A 185 -10.08 11.68 -10.36
CA ILE A 185 -10.92 10.55 -9.95
C ILE A 185 -11.97 10.32 -11.03
N LEU A 186 -12.05 9.08 -11.52
CA LEU A 186 -13.03 8.66 -12.51
C LEU A 186 -14.02 7.68 -11.86
N ILE A 187 -15.30 8.04 -11.85
CA ILE A 187 -16.38 7.26 -11.24
C ILE A 187 -17.39 6.89 -12.30
N ASN A 188 -17.65 5.58 -12.46
CA ASN A 188 -18.57 5.07 -13.48
C ASN A 188 -18.30 5.67 -14.89
N GLY A 189 -17.02 5.91 -15.23
CA GLY A 189 -16.62 6.54 -16.49
C GLY A 189 -16.81 8.05 -16.59
N LYS A 190 -17.39 8.70 -15.57
CA LYS A 190 -17.44 10.16 -15.46
C LYS A 190 -16.20 10.65 -14.71
N SER A 191 -15.43 11.54 -15.34
CA SER A 191 -14.31 12.21 -14.67
C SER A 191 -14.84 13.30 -13.76
N ILE A 192 -14.55 13.19 -12.46
CA ILE A 192 -14.70 14.30 -11.52
C ILE A 192 -13.27 14.82 -11.29
N GLU A 193 -12.98 15.98 -11.89
CA GLU A 193 -11.70 16.66 -11.65
C GLU A 193 -11.74 17.33 -10.27
N GLN A 194 -11.37 16.57 -9.25
CA GLN A 194 -11.14 17.11 -7.91
C GLN A 194 -9.65 17.15 -7.63
N THR A 195 -9.06 18.34 -7.57
CA THR A 195 -7.70 18.49 -7.04
C THR A 195 -7.70 18.12 -5.56
N VAL A 196 -7.27 16.91 -5.25
CA VAL A 196 -6.92 16.47 -3.90
C VAL A 196 -5.40 16.45 -3.86
N LYS A 197 -4.79 17.28 -3.00
CA LYS A 197 -3.34 17.25 -2.79
C LYS A 197 -3.01 16.07 -1.89
N CYS A 198 -2.02 15.25 -2.25
CA CYS A 198 -1.59 14.09 -1.46
C CYS A 198 -1.10 14.44 -0.05
N ASN A 199 -0.77 15.72 0.17
CA ASN A 199 -0.25 16.26 1.42
C ASN A 199 -1.36 16.53 2.45
N ASN A 200 -2.62 16.35 2.06
CA ASN A 200 -3.76 16.60 2.92
C ASN A 200 -4.18 15.32 3.64
N SER A 201 -4.62 15.49 4.89
CA SER A 201 -5.42 14.54 5.65
C SER A 201 -6.44 13.77 4.81
N PRO A 202 -6.92 12.61 5.29
CA PRO A 202 -8.01 11.85 4.68
C PRO A 202 -9.13 12.74 4.11
N LEU A 203 -9.73 12.29 3.01
CA LEU A 203 -10.84 12.96 2.36
C LEU A 203 -11.97 13.17 3.38
N LYS A 204 -12.36 14.43 3.56
CA LYS A 204 -13.49 14.76 4.42
C LYS A 204 -14.80 14.37 3.75
N ASN A 205 -15.82 14.12 4.56
CA ASN A 205 -17.18 13.84 4.12
C ASN A 205 -17.72 14.86 3.12
N THR A 206 -17.36 16.15 3.23
CA THR A 206 -17.81 17.17 2.26
C THR A 206 -17.30 16.90 0.85
N ILE A 207 -16.09 16.37 0.70
CA ILE A 207 -15.52 15.96 -0.59
C ILE A 207 -16.08 14.60 -1.00
N LEU A 208 -16.16 13.65 -0.08
CA LEU A 208 -16.68 12.31 -0.37
C LEU A 208 -18.14 12.35 -0.85
N SER A 209 -18.98 13.16 -0.21
CA SER A 209 -20.40 13.33 -0.56
C SER A 209 -20.63 14.03 -1.89
N SER A 210 -19.72 14.91 -2.33
CA SER A 210 -19.81 15.54 -3.65
C SER A 210 -19.39 14.59 -4.77
N ILE A 211 -18.50 13.64 -4.45
CA ILE A 211 -17.96 12.65 -5.39
C ILE A 211 -18.90 11.43 -5.51
N VAL A 212 -19.42 10.94 -4.39
CA VAL A 212 -20.18 9.69 -4.29
C VAL A 212 -21.67 10.00 -4.14
N THR A 213 -22.30 10.40 -5.26
CA THR A 213 -23.72 10.75 -5.29
C THR A 213 -24.63 9.52 -5.38
N ASP A 214 -24.27 8.58 -6.26
CA ASP A 214 -25.04 7.38 -6.59
C ASP A 214 -24.37 6.11 -6.05
N PRO A 215 -25.05 4.96 -6.00
CA PRO A 215 -24.38 3.68 -5.75
C PRO A 215 -23.29 3.46 -6.79
N ILE A 216 -22.03 3.35 -6.32
CA ILE A 216 -20.91 3.18 -7.23
C ILE A 216 -20.58 1.70 -7.39
N THR A 217 -20.50 1.25 -8.63
CA THR A 217 -20.01 -0.09 -8.98
C THR A 217 -18.53 -0.07 -9.31
N ASN A 218 -18.05 0.96 -10.02
CA ASN A 218 -16.65 1.06 -10.46
C ASN A 218 -16.04 2.44 -10.18
N ILE A 219 -14.93 2.44 -9.43
CA ILE A 219 -14.09 3.61 -9.18
C ILE A 219 -12.70 3.34 -9.74
N SER A 220 -12.17 4.28 -10.50
CA SER A 220 -10.77 4.29 -10.91
C SER A 220 -10.14 5.63 -10.54
N VAL A 221 -8.90 5.59 -10.07
CA VAL A 221 -8.15 6.79 -9.71
C VAL A 221 -6.99 6.91 -10.70
N ILE A 222 -6.81 8.08 -11.28
CA ILE A 222 -5.72 8.40 -12.19
C ILE A 222 -4.89 9.51 -11.57
N PHE A 223 -3.60 9.25 -11.40
CA PHE A 223 -2.66 10.27 -10.96
C PHE A 223 -2.19 11.07 -12.17
N SER A 224 -2.23 12.40 -12.03
CA SER A 224 -1.64 13.30 -13.00
C SER A 224 -0.54 14.14 -12.34
N PRO A 225 0.62 14.29 -12.99
CA PRO A 225 1.62 15.23 -12.50
C PRO A 225 1.00 16.64 -12.46
N GLU A 226 1.27 17.39 -11.39
CA GLU A 226 0.81 18.78 -11.24
C GLU A 226 1.26 19.54 -12.49
N SER A 227 0.31 19.94 -13.33
CA SER A 227 0.62 20.84 -14.44
C SER A 227 1.18 22.08 -13.77
N THR A 228 2.45 22.39 -14.00
CA THR A 228 3.07 23.61 -13.47
C THR A 228 2.21 24.75 -14.00
N LYS A 229 1.30 25.28 -13.16
CA LYS A 229 0.57 26.50 -13.47
C LYS A 229 1.62 27.59 -13.44
N PHE A 230 2.32 27.77 -14.57
CA PHE A 230 3.05 28.99 -14.83
C PHE A 230 2.01 30.09 -14.69
N LEU A 231 2.08 30.79 -13.57
CA LEU A 231 1.49 32.11 -13.42
C LEU A 231 2.02 32.91 -14.62
N ALA A 232 1.19 33.06 -15.65
CA ALA A 232 1.31 34.14 -16.60
C ALA A 232 1.12 35.43 -15.80
N LYS A 233 2.22 35.88 -15.18
CA LYS A 233 2.32 37.17 -14.53
C LYS A 233 2.18 38.19 -15.64
N GLY A 234 1.12 38.98 -15.55
CA GLY A 234 0.67 39.89 -16.59
C GLY A 234 1.77 40.75 -17.19
N GLY A 235 1.74 40.85 -18.51
CA GLY A 235 2.37 41.89 -19.29
C GLY A 235 1.28 42.64 -20.05
N HIS A 236 1.32 43.97 -19.93
CA HIS A 236 0.38 44.95 -20.48
C HIS A 236 -0.09 44.73 -21.92
N SER A 237 -1.34 45.11 -22.18
CA SER A 237 -1.79 45.52 -23.51
C SER A 237 -1.09 46.82 -23.94
N LYS A 238 -0.70 46.90 -25.21
CA LYS A 238 -1.06 47.99 -26.14
C LYS A 238 -0.49 47.76 -27.56
N ASP A 239 -1.43 47.86 -28.50
CA ASP A 239 -1.38 48.44 -29.85
C ASP A 239 -0.76 47.71 -31.08
N LEU A 240 -1.69 47.42 -32.00
CA LEU A 240 -1.69 47.43 -33.47
C LEU A 240 -0.39 47.73 -34.23
N VAL A 241 -0.04 46.84 -35.18
CA VAL A 241 0.15 47.16 -36.61
C VAL A 241 -0.28 45.95 -37.46
N GLU A 242 -1.07 46.23 -38.49
CA GLU A 242 -1.56 45.34 -39.55
C GLU A 242 -0.59 45.38 -40.74
N GLU A 243 -0.18 44.23 -41.32
CA GLU A 243 0.18 44.16 -42.76
C GLU A 243 0.10 42.73 -43.37
N SER A 244 -0.99 42.50 -44.09
CA SER A 244 -1.19 41.83 -45.40
C SER A 244 -0.21 40.79 -46.02
N LYS A 245 -0.80 39.63 -46.36
CA LYS A 245 -0.71 38.74 -47.57
C LYS A 245 0.66 38.27 -48.14
N MET A 246 0.76 36.95 -48.39
CA MET A 246 0.75 36.40 -49.77
C MET A 246 0.44 34.90 -49.83
N THR A 247 -0.50 34.55 -50.73
CA THR A 247 -0.92 33.22 -51.15
C THR A 247 -0.03 32.71 -52.29
N HIS A 248 0.22 31.40 -52.39
CA HIS A 248 0.36 30.74 -53.69
C HIS A 248 -0.08 29.27 -53.64
N ASP A 249 -1.15 29.02 -54.39
CA ASP A 249 -1.66 27.72 -54.79
C ASP A 249 -0.98 27.29 -56.11
N LYS A 250 -0.90 25.98 -56.35
CA LYS A 250 -0.86 25.33 -57.66
C LYS A 250 -1.09 23.81 -57.49
N GLY A 251 -2.30 23.37 -57.83
CA GLY A 251 -2.68 21.96 -57.93
C GLY A 251 -2.33 21.30 -59.27
N SER A 252 -2.55 19.98 -59.34
CA SER A 252 -3.17 19.29 -60.48
C SER A 252 -3.50 17.84 -60.11
N THR A 253 -4.69 17.42 -60.57
CA THR A 253 -5.37 16.13 -60.43
C THR A 253 -5.12 15.20 -61.63
N GLU A 254 -5.16 13.88 -61.43
CA GLU A 254 -5.65 12.90 -62.43
C GLU A 254 -6.03 11.55 -61.75
N THR A 255 -6.77 10.69 -62.48
CA THR A 255 -7.95 9.91 -62.03
C THR A 255 -7.77 8.36 -62.12
N ASP A 256 -8.07 7.60 -61.04
CA ASP A 256 -8.66 6.23 -60.81
C ASP A 256 -8.59 5.04 -61.83
N PRO A 257 -8.83 3.71 -61.48
CA PRO A 257 -9.14 3.00 -60.20
C PRO A 257 -8.41 1.59 -60.03
N PRO A 258 -8.97 0.51 -59.41
CA PRO A 258 -8.60 -0.06 -58.09
C PRO A 258 -7.93 -1.46 -58.13
N MET A 259 -7.29 -1.92 -57.03
CA MET A 259 -6.89 -3.33 -56.88
C MET A 259 -7.10 -3.81 -55.44
N GLU A 260 -8.01 -4.77 -55.27
CA GLU A 260 -8.18 -5.61 -54.09
C GLU A 260 -6.94 -6.49 -53.89
N THR A 261 -6.46 -6.61 -52.65
CA THR A 261 -5.76 -7.81 -52.17
C THR A 261 -6.05 -8.01 -50.68
N GLU A 262 -6.53 -9.21 -50.38
CA GLU A 262 -6.79 -9.81 -49.05
C GLU A 262 -5.55 -9.84 -48.11
N PRO A 263 -5.74 -10.04 -46.79
CA PRO A 263 -4.69 -9.86 -45.79
C PRO A 263 -3.76 -11.08 -45.69
N VAL A 264 -2.45 -10.83 -45.68
CA VAL A 264 -1.41 -11.83 -45.39
C VAL A 264 -1.04 -11.76 -43.90
N ASP A 265 -1.34 -12.84 -43.19
CA ASP A 265 -1.04 -13.11 -41.79
C ASP A 265 0.41 -13.62 -41.65
N GLU A 266 1.37 -12.72 -41.40
CA GLU A 266 2.80 -13.11 -41.32
C GLU A 266 3.60 -12.36 -40.23
N THR A 267 2.96 -11.95 -39.14
CA THR A 267 3.64 -11.28 -38.00
C THR A 267 3.78 -12.15 -36.74
N ASN A 268 3.12 -13.30 -36.68
CA ASN A 268 3.10 -14.17 -35.50
C ASN A 268 4.33 -15.09 -35.34
N SER A 269 5.11 -15.33 -36.41
CA SER A 269 6.23 -16.29 -36.37
C SER A 269 7.53 -15.72 -35.76
N ALA A 270 7.82 -14.44 -35.97
CA ALA A 270 9.06 -13.81 -35.52
C ALA A 270 9.04 -13.49 -34.00
N LEU A 271 7.93 -12.96 -33.49
CA LEU A 271 7.78 -12.61 -32.08
C LEU A 271 7.78 -13.85 -31.18
N THR A 272 7.13 -14.95 -31.59
CA THR A 272 7.14 -16.20 -30.82
C THR A 272 8.55 -16.79 -30.71
N ARG A 273 9.36 -16.70 -31.77
CA ARG A 273 10.76 -17.15 -31.73
C ARG A 273 11.62 -16.32 -30.78
N ILE A 274 11.41 -15.00 -30.74
CA ILE A 274 12.11 -14.10 -29.82
C ILE A 274 11.73 -14.41 -28.36
N ILE A 275 10.43 -14.58 -28.09
CA ILE A 275 9.93 -14.88 -26.73
C ILE A 275 10.50 -16.23 -26.23
N VAL A 276 10.48 -17.26 -27.07
CA VAL A 276 11.03 -18.59 -26.70
C VAL A 276 12.53 -18.53 -26.43
N ALA A 277 13.30 -17.77 -27.21
CA ALA A 277 14.74 -17.62 -27.00
C ALA A 277 15.07 -16.88 -25.70
N VAL A 278 14.33 -15.82 -25.38
CA VAL A 278 14.51 -15.05 -24.14
C VAL A 278 14.21 -15.93 -22.91
N ILE A 279 13.07 -16.62 -22.91
CA ILE A 279 12.67 -17.51 -21.81
C ILE A 279 13.70 -18.64 -21.62
N SER A 280 14.18 -19.24 -22.70
CA SER A 280 15.17 -20.34 -22.63
C SER A 280 16.50 -19.89 -22.04
N THR A 281 16.91 -18.64 -22.32
CA THR A 281 18.17 -18.07 -21.79
C THR A 281 18.08 -17.84 -20.29
N PHE A 282 16.96 -17.28 -19.81
CA PHE A 282 16.73 -17.09 -18.37
C PHE A 282 16.65 -18.42 -17.61
N LEU A 283 16.02 -19.44 -18.20
CA LEU A 283 15.92 -20.77 -17.59
C LEU A 283 17.30 -21.43 -17.46
N GLY A 284 18.14 -21.34 -18.50
CA GLY A 284 19.51 -21.86 -18.45
C GLY A 284 20.39 -21.17 -17.40
N ILE A 285 20.27 -19.85 -17.26
CA ILE A 285 20.99 -19.08 -16.24
C ILE A 285 20.52 -19.46 -14.83
N PHE A 286 19.21 -19.61 -14.61
CA PHE A 286 18.66 -20.05 -13.33
C PHE A 286 19.15 -21.46 -12.93
N PHE A 287 19.16 -22.40 -13.86
CA PHE A 287 19.73 -23.74 -13.63
C PHE A 287 21.22 -23.70 -13.32
N LEU A 288 21.99 -22.83 -13.99
CA LEU A 288 23.41 -22.62 -13.65
C LEU A 288 23.58 -22.12 -12.21
N PHE A 289 22.76 -21.19 -11.73
CA PHE A 289 22.82 -20.73 -10.34
C PHE A 289 22.46 -21.83 -9.34
N LEU A 290 21.47 -22.68 -9.64
CA LEU A 290 21.14 -23.84 -8.79
C LEU A 290 22.29 -24.85 -8.74
N MET A 291 22.94 -25.12 -9.88
CA MET A 291 24.11 -26.00 -9.95
C MET A 291 25.31 -25.40 -9.19
N LEU A 292 25.56 -24.11 -9.33
CA LEU A 292 26.61 -23.42 -8.56
C LEU A 292 26.29 -23.41 -7.05
N TYR A 293 25.04 -23.23 -6.66
CA TYR A 293 24.64 -23.33 -5.26
C TYR A 293 24.84 -24.73 -4.68
N LYS A 294 24.51 -25.78 -5.45
CA LYS A 294 24.59 -27.18 -5.00
C LYS A 294 25.99 -27.78 -5.07
N PHE A 295 26.79 -27.41 -6.06
CA PHE A 295 28.10 -28.03 -6.35
C PHE A 295 29.31 -27.13 -6.06
N SER A 296 29.12 -25.86 -5.72
CA SER A 296 30.23 -24.96 -5.36
C SER A 296 30.43 -24.88 -3.84
N PRO A 297 31.67 -24.71 -3.31
CA PRO A 297 31.95 -24.67 -1.88
C PRO A 297 31.39 -23.41 -1.17
N LEU A 298 30.75 -22.50 -1.91
CA LEU A 298 30.27 -21.22 -1.38
C LEU A 298 29.16 -21.37 -0.33
N GLY A 299 28.32 -22.43 -0.39
CA GLY A 299 27.27 -22.66 0.61
C GLY A 299 27.83 -22.89 2.02
N SER A 300 28.92 -23.64 2.14
CA SER A 300 29.67 -23.85 3.39
C SER A 300 30.30 -22.54 3.90
N LEU A 301 30.81 -21.72 2.99
CA LEU A 301 31.53 -20.48 3.32
C LEU A 301 30.58 -19.38 3.83
N ILE A 302 29.37 -19.29 3.27
CA ILE A 302 28.31 -18.37 3.74
C ILE A 302 27.82 -18.78 5.13
N ASN A 303 27.52 -20.07 5.34
CA ASN A 303 27.06 -20.56 6.63
C ASN A 303 28.11 -20.35 7.74
N ASN A 304 29.39 -20.56 7.42
CA ASN A 304 30.50 -20.32 8.34
C ASN A 304 30.71 -18.84 8.67
N ARG A 305 30.48 -17.92 7.71
CA ARG A 305 30.55 -16.46 7.98
C ARG A 305 29.41 -15.98 8.88
N VAL A 306 28.20 -16.47 8.66
CA VAL A 306 27.03 -16.15 9.52
C VAL A 306 27.26 -16.67 10.94
N LYS A 307 27.76 -17.91 11.09
CA LYS A 307 28.07 -18.51 12.40
C LYS A 307 29.22 -17.79 13.14
N LYS A 308 30.19 -17.24 12.40
CA LYS A 308 31.32 -16.47 12.98
C LYS A 308 30.88 -15.08 13.45
N ARG A 309 29.96 -14.41 12.73
CA ARG A 309 29.35 -13.13 13.15
C ARG A 309 28.55 -13.25 14.45
N GLY A 310 27.74 -14.31 14.57
CA GLY A 310 26.95 -14.55 15.81
C GLY A 310 27.81 -14.86 17.04
N LYS A 311 29.01 -15.41 16.88
CA LYS A 311 29.97 -15.60 17.99
C LYS A 311 30.60 -14.29 18.45
N ILE A 312 30.97 -13.41 17.51
CA ILE A 312 31.59 -12.11 17.81
C ILE A 312 30.60 -11.20 18.55
N GLN A 313 29.32 -11.21 18.16
CA GLN A 313 28.26 -10.45 18.83
C GLN A 313 28.07 -10.90 20.29
N LYS A 314 28.07 -12.22 20.55
CA LYS A 314 27.93 -12.77 21.91
C LYS A 314 29.10 -12.43 22.83
N THR A 315 30.32 -12.36 22.30
CA THR A 315 31.49 -11.92 23.08
C THR A 315 31.45 -10.43 23.43
N LEU A 316 30.96 -9.58 22.53
CA LEU A 316 30.83 -8.13 22.79
C LEU A 316 29.70 -7.81 23.78
N ASP A 317 28.59 -8.55 23.74
CA ASP A 317 27.52 -8.39 24.74
C ASP A 317 27.95 -8.87 26.13
N TYR A 318 28.72 -9.97 26.21
CA TYR A 318 29.26 -10.48 27.48
C TYR A 318 30.21 -9.46 28.15
N GLU A 319 31.14 -8.89 27.38
CA GLU A 319 32.11 -7.90 27.86
C GLU A 319 31.44 -6.58 28.29
N LYS A 320 30.29 -6.23 27.68
CA LYS A 320 29.48 -5.06 28.07
C LYS A 320 28.74 -5.27 29.41
N THR A 321 28.38 -6.50 29.76
CA THR A 321 27.75 -6.83 31.04
C THR A 321 28.72 -6.92 32.22
N GLU A 322 30.01 -7.17 32.00
CA GLU A 322 31.03 -7.23 33.07
C GLU A 322 31.53 -5.84 33.51
N LEU A 323 31.22 -4.76 32.78
CA LEU A 323 31.69 -3.38 33.06
C LEU A 323 30.69 -2.51 33.86
N VAL A 324 29.66 -3.09 34.47
CA VAL A 324 28.70 -2.36 35.32
C VAL A 324 28.82 -2.87 36.76
N GLU A 325 29.68 -2.22 37.56
CA GLU A 325 29.63 -2.32 39.02
C GLU A 325 28.39 -1.57 39.55
N PRO A 326 27.62 -2.13 40.49
CA PRO A 326 26.54 -1.41 41.14
C PRO A 326 27.07 -0.63 42.34
N GLU A 327 26.92 0.70 42.31
CA GLU A 327 27.06 1.56 43.48
C GLU A 327 25.93 1.32 44.49
N ASP A 328 26.36 1.36 45.74
CA ASP A 328 25.70 1.13 47.02
C ASP A 328 24.44 2.00 47.24
N ASN A 329 23.40 1.43 47.86
CA ASN A 329 22.56 2.14 48.83
C ASN A 329 21.68 1.18 49.64
N GLN A 330 22.04 1.11 50.92
CA GLN A 330 21.42 0.47 52.08
C GLN A 330 19.92 0.73 52.26
N TYR A 331 19.13 -0.33 52.52
CA TYR A 331 18.14 -0.37 53.61
C TYR A 331 17.99 -1.82 54.15
N TYR A 332 18.02 -1.91 55.48
CA TYR A 332 18.08 -3.10 56.35
C TYR A 332 16.82 -3.99 56.35
N ILE A 333 16.98 -5.29 56.62
CA ILE A 333 16.60 -5.97 57.90
C ILE A 333 17.02 -7.46 57.81
N ARG A 334 17.85 -7.90 58.78
CA ARG A 334 18.24 -9.30 59.04
C ARG A 334 17.65 -9.70 60.38
N TYR A 335 16.93 -10.81 60.43
CA TYR A 335 16.64 -11.52 61.67
C TYR A 335 17.30 -12.90 61.60
N ASP A 336 18.25 -13.11 62.51
CA ASP A 336 18.81 -14.43 62.84
C ASP A 336 17.94 -15.05 63.96
N HIS A 337 17.56 -16.30 63.80
CA HIS A 337 17.06 -17.16 64.85
C HIS A 337 17.81 -18.50 64.80
N SER A 338 18.79 -18.64 65.69
CA SER A 338 19.18 -19.94 66.24
C SER A 338 19.86 -19.75 67.61
N SER A 339 19.05 -19.90 68.65
CA SER A 339 19.29 -20.72 69.85
C SER A 339 20.70 -20.79 70.45
N TYR A 340 20.94 -20.13 71.59
CA TYR A 340 20.97 -20.71 72.96
C TYR A 340 21.44 -19.68 73.99
#